data_AF-A0A7X7AH15-F1
#
_entry.id   AF-A0A7X7AH15-F1
#
_cell.length_a   1.000
_cell.length_b   1.000
_cell.length_c   1.000
_cell.angle_alpha   90.00
_cell.angle_beta   90.00
_cell.angle_gamma   90.00
#
_symmetry.space_group_name_H-M   'P 1'
#
loop_
_entity.id
_entity.type
_entity.pdbx_description
1 polymer ?
#
loop_
_entity_poly.entity_id
_entity_poly.type
_entity_poly.pdbx_seq_one_letter_code
_entity_poly.pdbx_strand_id
1 'polypeptide(L)'
;MSFGSFKVPKNDSKYYWTRHCVGKMMQYGLSPQRVKRVIRSCERVEEGVAKNTVAVMQPNSIKFDKSGKKKWSQEIWVMYQSRKARNSKY
;
A
#
# COMPACT_ATOMS: atom_id res chain seq x y z
N MET A 1 -25.35 -3.90 -6.89
CA MET A 1 -24.22 -3.14 -6.32
C MET A 1 -23.55 -2.39 -7.46
N SER A 2 -23.59 -1.06 -7.46
CA SER A 2 -22.85 -0.27 -8.47
C SER A 2 -21.39 -0.25 -8.03
N PHE A 3 -20.55 -1.08 -8.64
CA PHE A 3 -19.11 -0.86 -8.59
C PHE A 3 -18.86 0.42 -9.36
N GLY A 4 -18.80 1.56 -8.66
CA GLY A 4 -18.46 2.83 -9.27
C GLY A 4 -17.24 2.64 -10.18
N SER A 5 -17.29 3.20 -11.39
CA SER A 5 -16.30 2.98 -12.46
C SER A 5 -14.87 2.96 -11.89
N PHE A 6 -14.30 1.76 -11.71
CA PHE A 6 -12.94 1.62 -11.23
C PHE A 6 -12.01 2.07 -12.35
N LYS A 7 -11.38 3.23 -12.17
CA LYS A 7 -10.42 3.76 -13.14
C LYS A 7 -9.05 3.20 -12.85
N VAL A 8 -8.59 2.31 -13.74
CA VAL A 8 -7.23 1.76 -13.69
C VAL A 8 -6.22 2.92 -13.74
N PRO A 9 -5.27 3.01 -12.79
CA PRO A 9 -4.29 4.06 -12.80
C PRO A 9 -3.31 3.90 -13.97
N LYS A 10 -2.94 5.02 -14.59
CA LYS A 10 -1.89 5.05 -15.61
C LYS A 10 -0.52 5.11 -14.93
N ASN A 11 0.47 4.51 -15.59
CA ASN A 11 1.86 4.62 -15.16
C ASN A 11 2.35 6.06 -15.30
N ASP A 12 3.17 6.48 -14.36
CA ASP A 12 3.81 7.80 -14.36
C ASP A 12 5.32 7.66 -14.07
N SER A 13 6.05 8.78 -13.98
CA SER A 13 7.50 8.76 -13.73
C SER A 13 7.87 8.20 -12.34
N LYS A 14 6.93 8.14 -11.40
CA LYS A 14 7.13 7.71 -10.01
C LYS A 14 6.56 6.31 -9.74
N TYR A 15 5.49 5.92 -10.42
CA TYR A 15 4.75 4.69 -10.14
C TYR A 15 4.51 3.86 -11.41
N TYR A 16 4.84 2.58 -11.31
CA TYR A 16 4.48 1.57 -12.27
C TYR A 16 3.47 0.61 -11.64
N TRP A 17 2.26 0.54 -12.22
CA TRP A 17 1.15 -0.27 -11.74
C TRP A 17 1.13 -1.61 -12.48
N THR A 18 1.45 -2.69 -11.77
CA THR A 18 1.37 -4.04 -12.33
C THR A 18 -0.09 -4.51 -12.43
N ARG A 19 -0.38 -5.45 -13.35
CA ARG A 19 -1.72 -6.07 -13.44
C ARG A 19 -2.12 -6.72 -12.12
N HIS A 20 -1.17 -7.32 -11.40
CA HIS A 20 -1.42 -7.91 -10.09
C HIS A 20 -1.87 -6.86 -9.06
N CYS A 21 -1.19 -5.71 -9.00
CA CYS A 21 -1.57 -4.61 -8.13
C CYS A 21 -2.99 -4.10 -8.45
N VAL A 22 -3.32 -3.95 -9.74
CA VAL A 22 -4.66 -3.54 -10.19
C VAL A 22 -5.73 -4.55 -9.77
N GLY A 23 -5.47 -5.85 -9.95
CA GLY A 23 -6.39 -6.91 -9.51
C GLY A 23 -6.64 -6.88 -8.00
N LYS A 24 -5.60 -6.68 -7.19
CA LYS A 24 -5.74 -6.54 -5.73
C LYS A 24 -6.48 -5.28 -5.32
N MET A 25 -6.27 -4.16 -6.01
CA MET A 25 -7.05 -2.94 -5.79
C MET A 25 -8.54 -3.16 -6.03
N MET A 26 -8.91 -3.86 -7.11
CA MET A 26 -10.31 -4.22 -7.36
C MET A 26 -10.86 -5.18 -6.30
N GLN A 27 -10.10 -6.23 -5.93
CA GLN A 27 -10.50 -7.21 -4.92
C GLN A 27 -10.84 -6.57 -3.56
N TYR A 28 -10.01 -5.62 -3.12
CA TYR A 28 -10.17 -4.99 -1.80
C TYR A 28 -10.84 -3.61 -1.86
N GLY A 29 -11.34 -3.18 -3.02
CA GLY A 29 -11.99 -1.88 -3.20
C GLY A 29 -11.07 -0.68 -2.91
N LEU A 30 -9.77 -0.81 -3.17
CA LEU A 30 -8.78 0.23 -2.90
C LEU A 30 -8.59 1.15 -4.10
N SER A 31 -8.62 2.47 -3.86
CA SER A 31 -8.28 3.44 -4.88
C SER A 31 -6.75 3.57 -5.06
N PRO A 32 -6.26 3.97 -6.24
CA PRO A 32 -4.85 4.24 -6.45
C PRO A 32 -4.29 5.32 -5.49
N GLN A 33 -5.11 6.32 -5.16
CA GLN A 33 -4.76 7.35 -4.18
C GLN A 33 -4.56 6.76 -2.78
N ARG A 34 -5.41 5.79 -2.37
CA ARG A 34 -5.26 5.10 -1.08
C ARG A 34 -3.95 4.34 -1.04
N VAL A 35 -3.60 3.60 -2.10
CA VAL A 35 -2.33 2.88 -2.20
C VAL A 35 -1.13 3.83 -2.14
N LYS A 36 -1.15 4.94 -2.90
CA LYS A 36 -0.08 5.96 -2.85
C LYS A 36 0.06 6.57 -1.44
N ARG A 37 -1.03 6.73 -0.68
CA ARG A 37 -1.01 7.23 0.70
C ARG A 37 -0.32 6.26 1.66
N VAL A 38 -0.63 4.95 1.57
CA VAL A 38 0.01 3.92 2.39
C VAL A 38 1.53 3.92 2.15
N ILE A 39 1.98 4.06 0.90
CA ILE A 39 3.42 4.11 0.56
C ILE A 39 4.11 5.34 1.16
N ARG A 40 3.43 6.49 1.25
CA ARG A 40 4.04 7.75 1.70
C ARG A 40 4.02 7.96 3.22
N SER A 41 3.03 7.39 3.90
CA SER A 41 2.77 7.62 5.32
C SER A 41 2.35 6.32 5.99
N CYS A 42 3.22 5.32 5.91
CA CYS A 42 3.06 4.04 6.60
C CYS A 42 3.36 4.17 8.10
N GLU A 43 2.64 3.41 8.92
CA GLU A 43 2.95 3.24 10.34
C GLU A 43 4.00 2.15 10.54
N ARG A 44 4.08 1.18 9.61
CA ARG A 44 5.02 0.06 9.68
C ARG A 44 5.63 -0.25 8.32
N VAL A 45 6.90 -0.65 8.33
CA VAL A 45 7.67 -1.10 7.18
C VAL A 45 8.24 -2.48 7.51
N GLU A 46 8.04 -3.44 6.63
CA GLU A 46 8.50 -4.82 6.76
C GLU A 46 9.12 -5.31 5.45
N GLU A 47 9.88 -6.41 5.52
CA GLU A 47 10.34 -7.10 4.33
C GLU A 47 9.14 -7.73 3.60
N GLY A 48 9.10 -7.55 2.28
CA GLY A 48 8.02 -8.10 1.49
C GLY A 48 8.17 -9.61 1.27
N VAL A 49 7.04 -10.33 1.20
CA VAL A 49 7.02 -11.77 0.92
C VAL A 49 7.67 -12.14 -0.43
N ALA A 50 7.64 -11.22 -1.39
CA ALA A 50 8.29 -11.39 -2.69
C ALA A 50 9.70 -10.80 -2.66
N LYS A 51 10.64 -11.44 -3.37
CA LYS A 51 12.03 -10.97 -3.45
C LYS A 51 12.11 -9.51 -3.87
N ASN A 52 13.00 -8.75 -3.20
CA ASN A 52 13.25 -7.34 -3.48
C ASN A 52 12.01 -6.44 -3.39
N THR A 53 11.05 -6.78 -2.52
CA THR A 53 9.90 -5.92 -2.25
C THR A 53 9.91 -5.46 -0.80
N VAL A 54 9.28 -4.31 -0.56
CA VAL A 54 9.05 -3.75 0.77
C VAL A 54 7.56 -3.75 1.01
N ALA A 55 7.13 -4.33 2.12
CA ALA A 55 5.76 -4.29 2.60
C ALA A 55 5.60 -3.08 3.51
N VAL A 56 4.55 -2.30 3.31
CA VAL A 56 4.21 -1.14 4.13
C VAL A 56 2.76 -1.23 4.56
N MET A 57 2.51 -0.84 5.80
CA MET A 57 1.20 -0.91 6.42
C MET A 57 0.74 0.46 6.89
N GLN A 58 -0.55 0.72 6.70
CA GLN A 58 -1.23 1.83 7.36
C GLN A 58 -2.55 1.35 7.96
N PRO A 59 -2.88 1.75 9.21
CA PRO A 59 -4.20 1.55 9.76
C PRO A 59 -5.27 2.20 8.88
N ASN A 60 -6.43 1.54 8.74
CA ASN A 60 -7.52 2.15 7.98
C ASN A 60 -8.07 3.39 8.69
N SER A 61 -8.22 3.29 10.02
CA SER A 61 -8.62 4.37 10.91
C SER A 61 -7.93 4.16 12.25
N ILE A 62 -7.28 5.21 12.76
CA ILE A 62 -6.66 5.22 14.08
C ILE A 62 -7.69 5.76 15.06
N LYS A 63 -7.95 4.99 16.11
CA LYS A 63 -8.73 5.38 17.28
C LYS A 63 -7.81 5.44 18.49
N PHE A 64 -8.22 6.17 19.52
CA PHE A 64 -7.52 6.19 20.79
C PHE A 64 -8.39 5.52 21.85
N ASP A 65 -7.79 4.67 22.68
CA ASP A 65 -8.48 4.10 23.84
C ASP A 65 -8.59 5.12 24.99
N LYS A 66 -9.26 4.73 26.08
CA LYS A 66 -9.41 5.56 27.29
C LYS A 66 -8.06 5.93 27.95
N SER A 67 -6.99 5.20 27.62
CA SER A 67 -5.63 5.42 28.14
C SER A 67 -4.76 6.21 27.17
N GLY A 68 -5.32 6.72 26.07
CA GLY A 68 -4.59 7.48 25.03
C GLY A 68 -3.75 6.62 24.09
N LYS A 69 -3.88 5.29 24.09
CA LYS A 69 -3.13 4.40 23.19
C LYS A 69 -3.83 4.28 21.83
N LYS A 70 -3.03 4.30 20.76
CA LYS A 70 -3.52 4.06 19.40
C LYS A 70 -4.08 2.64 19.28
N LYS A 71 -5.26 2.51 18.69
CA LYS A 71 -5.94 1.25 18.38
C LYS A 71 -6.56 1.33 16.99
N TRP A 72 -6.49 0.25 16.23
CA TRP A 72 -7.14 0.12 14.93
C TRP A 72 -7.73 -1.28 14.78
N SER A 73 -8.73 -1.41 13.90
CA SER A 73 -9.42 -2.68 13.63
C SER A 73 -9.05 -3.30 12.28
N GLN A 74 -8.47 -2.50 11.38
CA GLN A 74 -8.15 -2.91 10.01
C GLN A 74 -6.84 -2.29 9.58
N GLU A 75 -6.06 -3.08 8.86
CA GLU A 75 -4.77 -2.70 8.31
C GLU A 75 -4.82 -2.79 6.79
N ILE A 76 -4.19 -1.83 6.12
CA ILE A 76 -4.00 -1.86 4.67
C ILE A 76 -2.52 -2.10 4.42
N TRP A 77 -2.25 -3.26 3.84
CA TRP A 77 -0.91 -3.68 3.45
C TRP A 77 -0.71 -3.43 1.97
N VAL A 78 0.41 -2.79 1.62
CA VAL A 78 0.83 -2.53 0.25
C VAL A 78 2.27 -2.99 0.10
N MET A 79 2.56 -3.68 -1.00
CA MET A 79 3.93 -4.03 -1.36
C MET A 79 4.37 -3.23 -2.58
N TYR A 80 5.61 -2.75 -2.56
CA TYR A 80 6.23 -2.12 -3.71
C TYR A 80 7.68 -2.54 -3.86
N GLN A 81 8.21 -2.37 -5.06
CA GLN A 81 9.62 -2.54 -5.37
C GLN A 81 10.22 -1.19 -5.75
N SER A 82 11.38 -0.86 -5.19
CA SER A 82 12.13 0.30 -5.65
C SER A 82 12.83 -0.01 -6.96
N ARG A 83 12.83 0.94 -7.90
CA ARG A 83 13.52 0.81 -9.19
C ARG A 83 15.04 0.84 -9.04
N LYS A 84 15.57 1.31 -7.89
CA LYS A 84 16.99 1.12 -7.59
C LYS A 84 17.23 -0.37 -7.41
N ALA A 85 17.92 -0.98 -8.37
CA ALA A 85 18.65 -2.21 -8.12
C ALA A 85 19.49 -1.97 -6.85
N ARG A 86 19.17 -2.68 -5.76
CA ARG A 86 20.03 -2.69 -4.59
C ARG A 86 21.28 -3.49 -4.95
N ASN A 87 22.18 -2.87 -5.71
CA ASN A 87 23.61 -3.11 -5.49
C ASN A 87 23.97 -2.31 -4.24
N SER A 88 23.58 -2.81 -3.06
CA SER A 88 24.23 -2.46 -1.80
C SER A 88 25.01 -3.71 -1.41
N LYS A 89 26.15 -3.90 -2.06
CA LYS A 89 27.34 -4.28 -1.31
C LYS A 89 27.80 -2.97 -0.66
N TYR A 90 28.19 -3.02 0.60
CA TYR A 90 28.47 -1.89 1.50
C TYR A 90 27.20 -1.30 2.14
#